data_AF-A0A3D5RTH2-F1
#
_entry.id   AF-A0A3D5RTH2-F1
#
_cell.length_a   1.000
_cell.length_b   1.000
_cell.length_c   1.000
_cell.angle_alpha   90.00
_cell.angle_beta   90.00
_cell.angle_gamma   90.00
#
_symmetry.space_group_name_H-M   'P 1'
#
loop_
_entity.id
_entity.type
_entity.pdbx_description
1 polymer ?
#
loop_
_entity_poly.entity_id
_entity_poly.type
_entity_poly.pdbx_seq_one_letter_code
_entity_poly.pdbx_strand_id
1 'polypeptide(L)' 'MYLFLYNTLTRSKQAFEPADPRRVTMYVCGPTVYNYAHIGHARPAVVFDVLFRLLRHQFGKKHVVYARNFTDVD' A
#
# COMPACT_ATOMS: atom_id res chain seq x y z
N MET A 1 -6.78 9.97 -15.23
CA MET A 1 -7.50 8.73 -14.88
C MET A 1 -8.01 8.86 -13.46
N TYR A 2 -9.28 8.57 -13.19
CA TYR A 2 -9.81 8.50 -11.82
C TYR A 2 -9.48 7.13 -11.22
N LEU A 3 -8.81 7.10 -10.07
CA LEU A 3 -8.54 5.87 -9.32
C LEU A 3 -9.62 5.70 -8.26
N PHE A 4 -10.27 4.55 -8.21
CA PHE A 4 -11.21 4.20 -7.15
C PHE A 4 -10.64 3.06 -6.31
N LEU A 5 -10.63 3.24 -4.99
CA LEU A 5 -10.20 2.21 -4.03
C LEU A 5 -11.40 1.79 -3.17
N TYR A 6 -11.45 0.51 -2.81
CA TYR A 6 -12.42 0.05 -1.83
C TYR A 6 -11.97 0.48 -0.43
N ASN A 7 -12.75 1.33 0.22
CA ASN A 7 -12.48 1.78 1.57
C ASN A 7 -13.21 0.88 2.57
N THR A 8 -12.47 0.09 3.33
CA THR A 8 -13.03 -0.83 4.34
C THR A 8 -13.82 -0.09 5.43
N LEU A 9 -13.47 1.15 5.76
CA LEU A 9 -14.19 1.96 6.77
C LEU A 9 -15.63 2.25 6.35
N THR A 10 -15.84 2.57 5.06
CA THR A 10 -17.16 2.90 4.51
C THR A 10 -17.82 1.75 3.77
N ARG A 11 -17.08 0.63 3.59
CA ARG A 11 -17.49 -0.57 2.83
C ARG A 11 -17.92 -0.26 1.39
N SER A 12 -17.30 0.74 0.77
CA SER A 12 -17.66 1.20 -0.57
C SER A 12 -16.42 1.57 -1.40
N LYS A 13 -16.56 1.57 -2.73
CA LYS A 13 -15.55 2.14 -3.62
C LYS A 13 -15.64 3.67 -3.57
N GLN A 14 -14.52 4.32 -3.34
CA GLN A 14 -14.42 5.79 -3.27
C GLN A 14 -13.32 6.27 -4.22
N ALA A 15 -13.49 7.47 -4.75
CA ALA A 15 -12.43 8.13 -5.49
C ALA A 15 -11.23 8.33 -4.56
N PHE A 16 -10.04 7.95 -5.02
CA PHE A 16 -8.81 8.17 -4.28
C PHE A 16 -8.32 9.59 -4.51
N GLU A 17 -8.45 10.41 -3.47
CA GLU A 17 -7.95 11.78 -3.43
C GLU A 17 -6.89 11.87 -2.32
N PRO A 18 -5.60 12.02 -2.67
CA PRO A 18 -4.55 12.13 -1.65
C PRO A 18 -4.66 13.47 -0.93
N ALA A 19 -4.34 13.49 0.37
CA ALA A 19 -4.28 14.72 1.15
C ALA A 19 -3.28 15.74 0.57
N ASP A 20 -2.17 15.26 0.00
CA ASP A 20 -1.23 16.07 -0.80
C ASP A 20 -0.83 15.28 -2.07
N PRO A 21 -1.20 15.72 -3.29
CA PRO A 21 -0.79 15.08 -4.54
C PRO A 21 0.73 15.04 -4.75
N ARG A 22 1.50 15.90 -4.07
CA ARG A 22 2.97 15.92 -4.11
C ARG A 22 3.60 14.99 -3.06
N ARG A 23 2.81 14.41 -2.16
CA ARG A 23 3.25 13.49 -1.10
C ARG A 23 2.16 12.48 -0.73
N VAL A 24 1.90 11.55 -1.63
CA VAL A 24 1.03 10.39 -1.39
C VAL A 24 1.71 9.42 -0.43
N THR A 25 1.09 9.12 0.69
CA THR A 25 1.64 8.18 1.68
C THR A 25 0.89 6.86 1.68
N MET A 26 1.62 5.76 1.77
CA MET A 26 1.08 4.41 1.87
C MET A 26 1.81 3.65 2.98
N TYR A 27 1.06 3.03 3.88
CA TYR A 27 1.57 2.12 4.90
C TYR A 27 0.92 0.76 4.75
N VAL A 28 1.71 -0.30 4.84
CA VAL A 28 1.25 -1.69 4.82
C VAL A 28 1.93 -2.43 5.95
N CYS A 29 1.19 -3.21 6.72
CA CYS A 29 1.78 -4.07 7.75
C CYS A 29 2.74 -5.08 7.12
N GLY A 30 3.92 -5.22 7.71
CA GLY A 30 4.91 -6.23 7.34
C GLY A 30 4.76 -7.53 8.11
N PRO A 31 5.71 -8.45 7.92
CA PRO A 31 5.67 -9.77 8.56
C PRO A 31 6.18 -9.71 10.00
N THR A 32 5.69 -10.64 10.83
CA THR A 32 6.39 -11.09 12.04
C THR A 32 7.54 -12.02 11.64
N VAL A 33 8.75 -11.71 12.07
CA VAL A 33 9.98 -12.31 11.50
C VAL A 33 10.51 -13.55 12.23
N TYR A 34 9.66 -14.24 12.98
CA TYR A 34 10.05 -15.44 13.75
C TYR A 34 10.03 -16.75 12.93
N ASN A 35 9.57 -16.74 11.68
CA ASN A 35 9.60 -17.89 10.79
C ASN A 35 9.67 -17.48 9.31
N TYR A 36 9.95 -18.44 8.42
CA TYR A 36 10.00 -18.23 6.98
C TYR A 36 8.64 -17.80 6.41
N ALA A 37 8.68 -16.85 5.48
CA ALA A 37 7.51 -16.40 4.77
C ALA A 37 6.98 -17.47 3.80
N HIS A 38 5.72 -17.87 3.94
CA HIS A 38 5.00 -18.67 2.95
C HIS A 38 4.28 -17.83 1.88
N ILE A 39 3.72 -18.49 0.86
CA ILE A 39 3.02 -17.85 -0.28
C ILE A 39 1.87 -16.92 0.14
N GLY A 40 1.19 -17.23 1.25
CA GLY A 40 0.19 -16.34 1.84
C GLY A 40 0.72 -14.94 2.19
N HIS A 41 1.98 -14.82 2.62
CA HIS A 41 2.64 -13.52 2.86
C HIS A 41 3.11 -12.85 1.56
N ALA A 42 3.41 -13.63 0.53
CA ALA A 42 3.82 -13.11 -0.77
C ALA A 42 2.65 -12.39 -1.49
N ARG A 43 1.43 -12.91 -1.36
CA ARG A 43 0.23 -12.30 -1.98
C ARG A 43 0.04 -10.82 -1.62
N PRO A 44 -0.06 -10.41 -0.33
CA PRO A 44 -0.19 -9.00 0.01
C PRO A 44 1.04 -8.19 -0.42
N ALA A 45 2.25 -8.74 -0.30
CA ALA A 45 3.46 -8.06 -0.77
C ALA A 45 3.38 -7.70 -2.27
N VAL A 46 2.88 -8.61 -3.11
CA VAL A 46 2.69 -8.37 -4.55
C VAL A 46 1.53 -7.41 -4.81
N VAL A 47 0.37 -7.63 -4.20
CA VAL A 47 -0.82 -6.78 -4.42
C VAL A 47 -0.53 -5.32 -4.07
N PHE A 48 0.16 -5.08 -2.96
CA PHE A 48 0.50 -3.72 -2.54
C PHE A 48 1.68 -3.13 -3.32
N ASP A 49 2.60 -3.94 -3.87
CA ASP A 49 3.59 -3.46 -4.83
C ASP A 49 2.93 -2.97 -6.13
N VAL A 50 1.90 -3.68 -6.61
CA VAL A 50 1.10 -3.24 -7.78
C VAL A 50 0.42 -1.91 -7.49
N LEU A 51 -0.20 -1.75 -6.31
CA LEU A 51 -0.81 -0.47 -5.92
C LEU A 51 0.24 0.65 -5.83
N PHE A 52 1.40 0.40 -5.22
CA PHE A 52 2.49 1.36 -5.14
C PHE A 52 2.97 1.81 -6.53
N ARG A 53 3.15 0.86 -7.46
CA ARG A 53 3.53 1.17 -8.86
C ARG A 53 2.46 1.98 -9.58
N LEU A 54 1.19 1.65 -9.37
CA LEU A 54 0.07 2.40 -9.93
C LEU A 54 0.04 3.85 -9.41
N LEU A 55 0.18 4.04 -8.11
CA LEU A 55 0.25 5.38 -7.51
C LEU A 55 1.45 6.17 -8.04
N ARG A 56 2.62 5.54 -8.22
CA ARG A 56 3.80 6.19 -8.82
C ARG A 56 3.61 6.57 -10.27
N HIS A 57 2.86 5.77 -11.02
CA HIS A 57 2.50 6.09 -12.40
C HIS A 57 1.54 7.28 -12.46
N GLN A 58 0.58 7.36 -11.54
CA GLN A 58 -0.44 8.41 -11.51
C GLN A 58 0.05 9.75 -10.95
N PHE A 59 0.78 9.72 -9.83
CA PHE A 59 1.20 10.93 -9.11
C PHE A 59 2.67 11.27 -9.30
N GLY A 60 3.45 10.39 -9.92
CA GLY A 60 4.89 10.57 -10.15
C GLY A 60 5.76 9.84 -9.13
N LYS A 61 6.87 9.28 -9.62
CA LYS A 61 7.80 8.43 -8.84
C LYS A 61 8.36 9.09 -7.57
N LYS A 62 8.51 10.41 -7.54
CA LYS A 62 9.06 11.15 -6.39
C LYS A 62 8.00 11.51 -5.34
N HIS A 63 6.72 11.33 -5.65
CA HIS A 63 5.60 11.81 -4.83
C HIS A 63 4.96 10.72 -3.99
N VAL A 64 5.35 9.44 -4.14
CA VAL A 64 4.78 8.33 -3.36
C VAL A 64 5.79 7.83 -2.33
N VAL A 65 5.41 7.94 -1.06
CA VAL A 65 6.17 7.45 0.10
C VAL A 65 5.50 6.17 0.59
N TYR A 66 6.22 5.06 0.50
CA TYR A 66 5.75 3.74 0.94
C TYR A 66 6.56 3.24 2.12
N ALA A 67 5.89 2.95 3.23
CA ALA A 67 6.47 2.36 4.42
C ALA A 67 5.85 0.98 4.70
N ARG A 68 6.69 0.06 5.16
CA ARG A 68 6.29 -1.27 5.66
C ARG A 68 7.21 -1.63 6.82
N ASN A 69 6.62 -2.06 7.93
CA ASN A 69 7.39 -2.42 9.12
C ASN A 69 7.94 -3.84 9.03
N PHE A 70 8.72 -4.22 10.04
CA PHE A 70 8.93 -5.61 10.44
C PHE A 70 8.49 -5.71 11.89
N THR A 71 7.77 -6.77 12.24
CA THR A 71 7.41 -7.05 13.63
C THR A 71 8.46 -8.01 14.18
N ASP A 72 9.42 -7.46 14.93
CA ASP A 72 10.54 -8.17 15.56
C ASP A 72 10.33 -8.39 17.07
N VAL A 73 9.26 -7.80 17.61
CA VAL A 73 8.74 -8.00 18.97
C VAL A 73 7.23 -8.25 18.87
N ASP A 74 6.77 -9.39 19.39
CA ASP A 74 5.36 -9.78 19.54
C ASP A 74 5.17 -10.46 20.92
#